data_AF-A0A0W7WFV0-F1
#
_entry.id   AF-A0A0W7WFV0-F1
#
_cell.length_a   1.000
_cell.length_b   1.000
_cell.length_c   1.000
_cell.angle_alpha   90.00
_cell.angle_beta   90.00
_cell.angle_gamma   90.00
#
_symmetry.space_group_name_H-M   'P 1'
#
loop_
_entity.id
_entity.type
_entity.pdbx_description
1 polymer ?
#
loop_
_entity_poly.entity_id
_entity_poly.type
_entity_poly.pdbx_seq_one_letter_code
_entity_poly.pdbx_strand_id
1 'polypeptide(L)'
;MRSIGNWPLVAAGLLLSAPPALAEEAREACMGEGAWSYMHEPLFASVCAEMAFGDSLRDRQRFAWMLFARVNFPISDPAGGFSGSGQVPNWMAWPTDPDTFDTARPFEFGAGPRAALRPSVEKKDLKAGRITTADPDGANEEVVRNRISYDYLVENGLTTRRGIAHFFDSHDAVDMPVGSIELKASWLQVTEGSPAPEGALTYRFEGGTYWWRGLHIMAKIRSLEVPGDIFYSEAPSWFWATFEFTDNPGARHVRDSLITQRAPLPQAEIAAILEAGGVAGMGLEAYAPNGTQIRFTAGGTGAEPVILGHTDMEDFAGGPNTAQPAYWTTFQSSCHACHATAAYNPETRAFFPFSVPTGALDPGYNKPDAKGVVQYLGQGYRPLDFMWPIAFQTK
;
A
#
# COMPACT_ATOMS: atom_id res chain seq x y z
N MET A 1 -25.70 -24.42 -42.54
CA MET A 1 -24.29 -24.73 -42.20
C MET A 1 -23.69 -23.48 -41.60
N ARG A 2 -23.56 -23.42 -40.27
CA ARG A 2 -23.00 -22.27 -39.56
C ARG A 2 -21.50 -22.51 -39.34
N SER A 3 -20.70 -21.54 -39.75
CA SER A 3 -19.25 -21.50 -39.59
C SER A 3 -18.88 -21.43 -38.10
N ILE A 4 -17.99 -22.32 -37.69
CA ILE A 4 -17.44 -22.42 -36.33
C ILE A 4 -16.27 -21.44 -36.26
N GLY A 5 -16.37 -20.44 -35.39
CA GLY A 5 -15.34 -19.43 -35.18
C GLY A 5 -14.15 -19.98 -34.40
N ASN A 6 -12.95 -19.72 -34.91
CA ASN A 6 -11.67 -19.98 -34.24
C ASN A 6 -11.55 -19.09 -33.00
N TRP A 7 -11.37 -19.72 -31.84
CA TRP A 7 -10.92 -19.05 -30.62
C TRP A 7 -9.38 -18.99 -30.61
N PRO A 8 -8.78 -17.87 -30.16
CA PRO A 8 -7.33 -17.81 -30.03
C PRO A 8 -6.88 -18.69 -28.86
N LEU A 9 -5.87 -19.53 -29.12
CA LEU A 9 -5.11 -20.24 -28.11
C LEU A 9 -4.40 -19.21 -27.22
N VAL A 10 -4.84 -19.08 -25.98
CA VAL A 10 -4.09 -18.36 -24.93
C VAL A 10 -2.84 -19.18 -24.65
N ALA A 11 -1.67 -18.66 -25.03
CA ALA A 11 -0.40 -19.23 -24.67
C ALA A 11 -0.18 -19.00 -23.16
N ALA A 12 -0.27 -20.07 -22.37
CA ALA A 12 0.18 -20.06 -21.00
C ALA A 12 1.70 -19.87 -20.98
N GLY A 13 2.15 -18.65 -20.74
CA GLY A 13 3.56 -18.34 -20.50
C GLY A 13 4.02 -19.08 -19.25
N LEU A 14 4.83 -20.13 -19.42
CA LEU A 14 5.56 -20.74 -18.32
C LEU A 14 6.53 -19.70 -17.77
N LEU A 15 6.18 -19.10 -16.63
CA LEU A 15 7.12 -18.35 -15.79
C LEU A 15 8.16 -19.36 -15.29
N LEU A 16 9.26 -19.49 -16.02
CA LEU A 16 10.42 -20.26 -15.56
C LEU A 16 10.98 -19.54 -14.34
N SER A 17 10.90 -20.19 -13.17
CA SER A 17 11.61 -19.74 -11.97
C SER A 17 13.09 -19.57 -12.32
N ALA A 18 13.69 -18.46 -11.92
CA ALA A 18 15.11 -18.24 -12.11
C ALA A 18 15.91 -19.40 -11.46
N PRO A 19 16.99 -19.89 -12.10
CA PRO A 19 17.84 -20.90 -11.50
C PRO A 19 18.35 -20.41 -10.12
N PRO A 20 18.45 -21.29 -9.11
CA PRO A 20 18.79 -20.93 -7.73
C PRO A 20 20.05 -20.06 -7.57
N ALA A 21 21.04 -20.21 -8.47
CA ALA A 21 22.26 -19.42 -8.46
C ALA A 21 22.03 -17.92 -8.75
N LEU A 22 21.11 -17.59 -9.66
CA LEU A 22 20.78 -16.19 -9.97
C LEU A 22 19.97 -15.54 -8.85
N ALA A 23 19.12 -16.31 -8.18
CA ALA A 23 18.37 -15.83 -7.02
C ALA A 23 19.30 -15.50 -5.83
N GLU A 24 20.33 -16.32 -5.61
CA GLU A 24 21.33 -16.07 -4.57
C GLU A 24 22.18 -14.82 -4.89
N GLU A 25 22.66 -14.68 -6.13
CA GLU A 25 23.42 -13.51 -6.57
C GLU A 25 22.60 -12.21 -6.45
N ALA A 26 21.32 -12.23 -6.85
CA ALA A 26 20.42 -11.09 -6.68
C ALA A 26 20.19 -10.75 -5.20
N ARG A 27 20.10 -11.77 -4.34
CA ARG A 27 19.96 -11.58 -2.90
C ARG A 27 21.22 -10.98 -2.28
N GLU A 28 22.40 -11.47 -2.67
CA GLU A 28 23.68 -10.91 -2.24
C GLU A 28 23.83 -9.45 -2.71
N ALA A 29 23.44 -9.14 -3.96
CA ALA A 29 23.46 -7.78 -4.48
C ALA A 29 22.52 -6.84 -3.70
N CYS A 30 21.34 -7.33 -3.33
CA CYS A 30 20.39 -6.58 -2.51
C CYS A 30 20.86 -6.41 -1.05
N MET A 31 21.49 -7.43 -0.46
CA MET A 31 21.86 -7.44 0.96
C MET A 31 23.32 -7.00 1.24
N GLY A 32 24.13 -6.78 0.20
CA GLY A 32 25.56 -6.50 0.32
C GLY A 32 25.86 -5.32 1.24
N GLU A 33 26.69 -5.55 2.26
CA GLU A 33 27.24 -4.60 3.25
C GLU A 33 26.30 -3.46 3.73
N GLY A 34 24.98 -3.70 3.81
CA GLY A 34 24.02 -2.65 4.19
C GLY A 34 23.87 -1.52 3.16
N ALA A 35 24.40 -1.68 1.94
CA ALA A 35 24.30 -0.69 0.88
C ALA A 35 22.85 -0.33 0.54
N TRP A 36 21.93 -1.28 0.72
CA TRP A 36 20.50 -1.09 0.46
C TRP A 36 19.86 0.03 1.26
N SER A 37 20.37 0.41 2.44
CA SER A 37 19.74 1.48 3.23
C SER A 37 20.02 2.87 2.65
N TYR A 38 21.06 3.02 1.83
CA TYR A 38 21.46 4.28 1.19
C TYR A 38 21.23 4.32 -0.32
N MET A 39 20.81 3.21 -0.93
CA MET A 39 20.42 3.21 -2.34
C MET A 39 19.29 4.21 -2.58
N HIS A 40 19.30 4.89 -3.73
CA HIS A 40 18.14 5.63 -4.21
C HIS A 40 17.04 4.65 -4.68
N GLU A 41 15.78 5.06 -4.58
CA GLU A 41 14.60 4.18 -4.64
C GLU A 41 14.52 3.31 -5.90
N PRO A 42 14.66 3.84 -7.14
CA PRO A 42 14.73 3.04 -8.36
C PRO A 42 15.85 2.00 -8.36
N LEU A 43 17.02 2.35 -7.81
CA LEU A 43 18.13 1.39 -7.73
C LEU A 43 17.80 0.28 -6.74
N PHE A 44 17.31 0.63 -5.54
CA PHE A 44 16.85 -0.33 -4.54
C PHE A 44 15.77 -1.27 -5.10
N ALA A 45 14.75 -0.71 -5.75
CA ALA A 45 13.70 -1.47 -6.41
C ALA A 45 14.27 -2.44 -7.46
N SER A 46 15.16 -1.98 -8.32
CA SER A 46 15.73 -2.82 -9.38
C SER A 46 16.62 -3.95 -8.85
N VAL A 47 17.54 -3.65 -7.91
CA VAL A 47 18.49 -4.62 -7.35
C VAL A 47 17.77 -5.65 -6.47
N CYS A 48 16.73 -5.23 -5.74
CA CYS A 48 16.00 -6.09 -4.83
C CYS A 48 14.73 -6.71 -5.44
N ALA A 49 14.52 -6.60 -6.75
CA ALA A 49 13.29 -7.05 -7.41
C ALA A 49 13.01 -8.54 -7.20
N GLU A 50 14.03 -9.40 -7.30
CA GLU A 50 13.88 -10.84 -7.08
C GLU A 50 13.49 -11.15 -5.62
N MET A 51 14.04 -10.41 -4.67
CA MET A 51 13.71 -10.55 -3.26
C MET A 51 12.27 -10.11 -2.95
N ALA A 52 11.80 -9.05 -3.62
CA ALA A 52 10.45 -8.54 -3.50
C ALA A 52 9.41 -9.43 -4.20
N PHE A 53 9.74 -10.02 -5.35
CA PHE A 53 8.77 -10.70 -6.23
C PHE A 53 8.96 -12.20 -6.40
N GLY A 54 10.05 -12.76 -5.90
CA GLY A 54 10.27 -14.19 -5.84
C GLY A 54 9.24 -14.89 -4.96
N ASP A 55 9.13 -16.20 -5.12
CA ASP A 55 8.10 -16.99 -4.43
C ASP A 55 8.40 -17.20 -2.93
N SER A 56 9.64 -16.98 -2.51
CA SER A 56 10.09 -17.08 -1.11
C SER A 56 9.39 -16.05 -0.22
N LEU A 57 8.40 -16.49 0.57
CA LEU A 57 7.74 -15.64 1.56
C LEU A 57 8.72 -15.04 2.58
N ARG A 58 9.78 -15.78 2.93
CA ARG A 58 10.80 -15.30 3.85
C ARG A 58 11.58 -14.12 3.27
N ASP A 59 12.00 -14.22 2.00
CA ASP A 59 12.73 -13.13 1.34
C ASP A 59 11.82 -11.91 1.15
N ARG A 60 10.54 -12.11 0.81
CA ARG A 60 9.54 -11.05 0.79
C ARG A 60 9.35 -10.38 2.14
N GLN A 61 9.30 -11.15 3.23
CA GLN A 61 9.21 -10.58 4.58
C GLN A 61 10.46 -9.79 4.94
N ARG A 62 11.65 -10.26 4.54
CA ARG A 62 12.91 -9.54 4.72
C ARG A 62 12.91 -8.23 3.92
N PHE A 63 12.41 -8.25 2.69
CA PHE A 63 12.25 -7.04 1.87
C PHE A 63 11.27 -6.05 2.50
N ALA A 64 10.15 -6.54 3.06
CA ALA A 64 9.21 -5.71 3.81
C ALA A 64 9.89 -4.99 4.98
N TRP A 65 10.74 -5.68 5.75
CA TRP A 65 11.49 -5.07 6.84
C TRP A 65 12.54 -4.06 6.36
N MET A 66 13.23 -4.34 5.25
CA MET A 66 14.16 -3.38 4.64
C MET A 66 13.43 -2.12 4.20
N LEU A 67 12.29 -2.27 3.51
CA LEU A 67 11.47 -1.14 3.09
C LEU A 67 10.93 -0.36 4.30
N PHE A 68 10.47 -1.05 5.34
CA PHE A 68 10.01 -0.44 6.59
C PHE A 68 11.12 0.36 7.28
N ALA A 69 12.34 -0.17 7.33
CA ALA A 69 13.49 0.56 7.86
C ALA A 69 13.82 1.79 7.02
N ARG A 70 13.81 1.68 5.68
CA ARG A 70 14.10 2.81 4.76
C ARG A 70 13.12 3.96 4.91
N VAL A 71 11.81 3.67 4.94
CA VAL A 71 10.82 4.75 5.09
C VAL A 71 10.87 5.35 6.50
N ASN A 72 11.23 4.56 7.52
CA ASN A 72 11.36 5.06 8.88
C ASN A 72 12.74 5.63 9.23
N PHE A 73 13.61 5.85 8.23
CA PHE A 73 14.90 6.49 8.45
C PHE A 73 14.70 7.83 9.18
N PRO A 74 15.44 8.10 10.28
CA PRO A 74 15.18 9.24 11.13
C PRO A 74 15.57 10.56 10.45
N ILE A 75 14.70 11.56 10.60
CA ILE A 75 15.02 12.97 10.38
C ILE A 75 14.82 13.73 11.67
N SER A 76 15.55 14.83 11.85
CA SER A 76 15.40 15.68 13.04
C SER A 76 14.03 16.33 13.08
N ASP A 77 13.42 16.32 14.26
CA ASP A 77 12.18 17.05 14.56
C ASP A 77 12.37 17.95 15.79
N PRO A 78 12.51 19.27 15.60
CA PRO A 78 12.66 20.20 16.72
C PRO A 78 11.42 20.30 17.60
N ALA A 79 10.25 19.79 17.16
CA ALA A 79 9.02 19.78 17.95
C ALA A 79 8.95 18.64 18.99
N GLY A 80 9.93 17.74 19.00
CA GLY A 80 10.10 16.71 20.03
C GLY A 80 10.07 15.27 19.51
N GLY A 81 9.76 15.04 18.23
CA GLY A 81 9.82 13.72 17.62
C GLY A 81 8.79 12.72 18.14
N PHE A 82 8.92 11.46 17.72
CA PHE A 82 8.17 10.37 18.34
C PHE A 82 8.74 10.04 19.72
N SER A 83 7.85 9.83 20.68
CA SER A 83 8.16 9.42 22.06
C SER A 83 9.24 10.31 22.72
N GLY A 84 9.35 11.58 22.32
CA GLY A 84 10.32 12.54 22.86
C GLY A 84 11.75 12.39 22.33
N SER A 85 11.97 11.62 21.25
CA SER A 85 13.32 11.35 20.70
C SER A 85 13.97 12.55 20.00
N GLY A 86 13.20 13.58 19.65
CA GLY A 86 13.65 14.65 18.75
C GLY A 86 13.85 14.20 17.30
N GLN A 87 13.34 13.02 16.93
CA GLN A 87 13.40 12.47 15.59
C GLN A 87 12.02 11.97 15.14
N VAL A 88 11.78 11.96 13.83
CA VAL A 88 10.63 11.33 13.19
C VAL A 88 11.02 10.53 11.96
N PRO A 89 10.20 9.58 11.50
CA PRO A 89 10.36 8.95 10.20
C PRO A 89 10.43 9.96 9.05
N ASN A 90 11.26 9.71 8.04
CA ASN A 90 11.41 10.61 6.89
C ASN A 90 10.09 10.85 6.13
N TRP A 91 9.17 9.88 6.15
CA TRP A 91 7.88 9.99 5.46
C TRP A 91 6.95 11.02 6.12
N MET A 92 7.28 11.48 7.34
CA MET A 92 6.61 12.64 7.96
C MET A 92 6.96 13.98 7.28
N ALA A 93 7.93 14.00 6.39
CA ALA A 93 8.25 15.13 5.51
C ALA A 93 7.81 14.92 4.05
N TRP A 94 7.09 13.83 3.75
CA TRP A 94 6.54 13.58 2.42
C TRP A 94 5.20 14.30 2.23
N PRO A 95 4.84 14.64 0.97
CA PRO A 95 3.55 15.25 0.66
C PRO A 95 2.39 14.33 1.02
N THR A 96 1.40 14.90 1.70
CA THR A 96 0.11 14.26 2.03
C THR A 96 -0.87 14.35 0.86
N ASP A 97 -2.06 13.73 0.98
CA ASP A 97 -3.18 13.93 0.05
C ASP A 97 -3.48 15.42 -0.21
N PRO A 98 -3.71 16.28 0.82
CA PRO A 98 -3.91 17.71 0.59
C PRO A 98 -2.75 18.42 -0.12
N ASP A 99 -1.49 18.03 0.17
CA ASP A 99 -0.32 18.61 -0.49
C ASP A 99 -0.21 18.24 -1.98
N THR A 100 -0.89 17.18 -2.41
CA THR A 100 -0.82 16.68 -3.78
C THR A 100 -2.05 17.07 -4.60
N PHE A 101 -3.25 17.02 -4.00
CA PHE A 101 -4.51 17.13 -4.74
C PHE A 101 -5.33 18.39 -4.44
N ASP A 102 -5.11 19.04 -3.29
CA ASP A 102 -5.89 20.23 -2.87
C ASP A 102 -5.11 21.56 -3.04
N THR A 103 -3.98 21.54 -3.75
CA THR A 103 -3.16 22.73 -3.99
C THR A 103 -2.61 22.78 -5.42
N ALA A 104 -2.46 23.98 -5.95
CA ALA A 104 -1.72 24.24 -7.19
C ALA A 104 -0.26 24.62 -6.95
N ARG A 105 0.15 24.78 -5.68
CA ARG A 105 1.53 25.08 -5.31
C ARG A 105 2.34 23.79 -5.27
N PRO A 106 3.53 23.74 -5.89
CA PRO A 106 4.45 22.63 -5.72
C PRO A 106 4.78 22.40 -4.25
N PHE A 107 4.93 21.13 -3.87
CA PHE A 107 5.38 20.74 -2.55
C PHE A 107 6.88 21.05 -2.39
N GLU A 108 7.25 21.59 -1.24
CA GLU A 108 8.64 21.95 -0.94
C GLU A 108 9.35 20.78 -0.26
N PHE A 109 10.00 19.93 -1.05
CA PHE A 109 10.86 18.88 -0.51
C PHE A 109 12.05 19.48 0.26
N GLY A 110 12.38 18.87 1.40
CA GLY A 110 13.46 19.34 2.29
C GLY A 110 12.98 20.29 3.39
N ALA A 111 11.69 20.67 3.40
CA ALA A 111 11.07 21.19 4.60
C ALA A 111 11.16 20.15 5.74
N GLY A 112 11.15 20.65 6.98
CA GLY A 112 11.06 19.79 8.16
C GLY A 112 9.75 18.98 8.18
N PRO A 113 9.63 18.02 9.10
CA PRO A 113 8.40 17.24 9.24
C PRO A 113 7.19 18.12 9.52
N ARG A 114 6.01 17.69 9.06
CA ARG A 114 4.76 18.43 9.26
C ARG A 114 4.38 18.48 10.74
N ALA A 115 3.96 19.66 11.21
CA ALA A 115 3.50 19.87 12.58
C ALA A 115 2.02 19.46 12.79
N ALA A 116 1.20 19.57 11.74
CA ALA A 116 -0.20 19.19 11.77
C ALA A 116 -0.43 17.84 11.10
N LEU A 117 -1.21 16.98 11.75
CA LEU A 117 -1.72 15.76 11.14
C LEU A 117 -2.75 16.11 10.05
N ARG A 118 -2.59 15.57 8.85
CA ARG A 118 -3.48 15.87 7.72
C ARG A 118 -4.26 14.61 7.33
N PRO A 119 -5.47 14.41 7.89
CA PRO A 119 -6.21 13.21 7.61
C PRO A 119 -6.55 13.11 6.12
N SER A 120 -6.46 11.90 5.54
CA SER A 120 -7.03 11.65 4.22
C SER A 120 -8.54 11.87 4.30
N VAL A 121 -9.08 12.68 3.39
CA VAL A 121 -10.48 13.13 3.41
C VAL A 121 -11.46 11.95 3.54
N GLU A 122 -12.35 12.04 4.54
CA GLU A 122 -13.52 11.22 4.91
C GLU A 122 -13.54 9.73 4.47
N LYS A 123 -13.71 8.85 5.47
CA LYS A 123 -13.81 7.39 5.38
C LYS A 123 -14.50 6.97 4.08
N LYS A 124 -13.82 6.14 3.28
CA LYS A 124 -14.21 5.69 1.92
C LYS A 124 -15.69 5.24 1.82
N ASP A 125 -16.27 4.79 2.92
CA ASP A 125 -17.68 4.43 3.07
C ASP A 125 -18.68 5.57 2.81
N LEU A 126 -18.37 6.83 3.14
CA LEU A 126 -19.23 7.98 2.79
C LEU A 126 -19.27 8.20 1.27
N LYS A 127 -18.14 8.03 0.59
CA LYS A 127 -18.05 8.10 -0.88
C LYS A 127 -18.65 6.87 -1.56
N ALA A 128 -18.70 5.72 -0.87
CA ALA A 128 -19.33 4.48 -1.35
C ALA A 128 -20.84 4.40 -1.05
N GLY A 129 -21.45 5.44 -0.47
CA GLY A 129 -22.89 5.49 -0.17
C GLY A 129 -23.33 4.56 0.96
N ARG A 130 -22.40 4.11 1.82
CA ARG A 130 -22.69 3.27 2.98
C ARG A 130 -22.89 4.14 4.22
N ILE A 131 -23.80 3.70 5.10
CA ILE A 131 -24.04 4.34 6.40
C ILE A 131 -22.83 4.03 7.28
N THR A 132 -22.06 5.06 7.65
CA THR A 132 -20.97 4.94 8.61
C THR A 132 -21.54 4.52 9.96
N THR A 133 -20.96 3.51 10.59
CA THR A 133 -21.08 3.40 12.05
C THR A 133 -20.46 4.67 12.66
N ALA A 134 -21.22 5.33 13.53
CA ALA A 134 -20.97 6.67 14.06
C ALA A 134 -19.49 6.95 14.40
N ASP A 135 -19.00 8.09 13.95
CA ASP A 135 -17.70 8.64 14.34
C ASP A 135 -17.74 9.11 15.82
N PRO A 136 -16.59 9.23 16.52
CA PRO A 136 -15.25 9.08 15.99
C PRO A 136 -14.45 8.03 16.74
N ASP A 137 -13.95 7.04 16.03
CA ASP A 137 -13.00 6.07 16.59
C ASP A 137 -11.64 6.72 16.91
N GLY A 138 -11.51 8.06 16.85
CA GLY A 138 -10.25 8.81 17.06
C GLY A 138 -9.16 8.45 16.05
N ALA A 139 -9.53 7.61 15.09
CA ALA A 139 -8.72 6.97 14.08
C ALA A 139 -8.50 7.93 12.92
N ASN A 140 -7.30 8.50 12.83
CA ASN A 140 -6.92 9.33 11.70
C ASN A 140 -6.06 8.52 10.75
N GLU A 141 -6.40 8.55 9.46
CA GLU A 141 -5.59 7.95 8.41
C GLU A 141 -4.86 9.05 7.65
N GLU A 142 -3.63 8.79 7.22
CA GLU A 142 -2.87 9.75 6.43
C GLU A 142 -2.16 9.02 5.31
N VAL A 143 -2.36 9.49 4.08
CA VAL A 143 -1.67 8.96 2.90
C VAL A 143 -0.58 9.93 2.51
N VAL A 144 0.64 9.42 2.38
CA VAL A 144 1.83 10.15 1.90
C VAL A 144 2.52 9.40 0.78
N ARG A 145 3.33 10.11 0.00
CA ARG A 145 4.04 9.52 -1.13
C ARG A 145 5.42 10.13 -1.30
N ASN A 146 6.38 9.33 -1.73
CA ASN A 146 7.74 9.83 -1.93
C ASN A 146 7.80 10.80 -3.12
N ARG A 147 8.97 11.42 -3.30
CA ARG A 147 9.21 12.42 -4.35
C ARG A 147 8.90 11.90 -5.76
N ILE A 148 9.31 10.68 -6.07
CA ILE A 148 9.12 10.07 -7.40
C ILE A 148 7.64 9.96 -7.74
N SER A 149 6.83 9.45 -6.80
CA SER A 149 5.38 9.38 -6.95
C SER A 149 4.76 10.77 -7.13
N TYR A 150 5.15 11.73 -6.29
CA TYR A 150 4.61 13.09 -6.33
C TYR A 150 4.92 13.80 -7.65
N ASP A 151 6.19 13.82 -8.05
CA ASP A 151 6.65 14.51 -9.27
C ASP A 151 5.90 13.94 -10.48
N TYR A 152 5.79 12.61 -10.59
CA TYR A 152 5.04 11.97 -11.67
C TYR A 152 3.56 12.39 -11.71
N LEU A 153 2.87 12.40 -10.56
CA LEU A 153 1.46 12.79 -10.49
C LEU A 153 1.25 14.24 -10.94
N VAL A 154 2.12 15.15 -10.50
CA VAL A 154 2.02 16.59 -10.82
C VAL A 154 2.37 16.83 -12.30
N GLU A 155 3.49 16.29 -12.78
CA GLU A 155 3.98 16.49 -14.14
C GLU A 155 3.03 15.93 -15.20
N ASN A 156 2.33 14.84 -14.91
CA ASN A 156 1.36 14.22 -15.82
C ASN A 156 -0.08 14.73 -15.64
N GLY A 157 -0.30 15.75 -14.79
CA GLY A 157 -1.63 16.32 -14.57
C GLY A 157 -2.63 15.38 -13.89
N LEU A 158 -2.14 14.34 -13.20
CA LEU A 158 -2.95 13.31 -12.55
C LEU A 158 -3.55 13.78 -11.21
N THR A 159 -3.35 15.05 -10.84
CA THR A 159 -3.86 15.66 -9.60
C THR A 159 -5.23 16.34 -9.77
N THR A 160 -5.78 16.41 -10.99
CA THR A 160 -7.11 16.99 -11.25
C THR A 160 -7.91 16.13 -12.20
N ARG A 161 -9.25 16.15 -12.09
CA ARG A 161 -10.11 15.34 -12.96
C ARG A 161 -9.96 15.70 -14.44
N ARG A 162 -9.75 16.99 -14.73
CA ARG A 162 -9.47 17.48 -16.09
C ARG A 162 -8.14 16.98 -16.61
N GLY A 163 -7.09 17.01 -15.80
CA GLY A 163 -5.76 16.55 -16.21
C GLY A 163 -5.73 15.03 -16.44
N ILE A 164 -6.45 14.25 -15.64
CA ILE A 164 -6.63 12.81 -15.89
C ILE A 164 -7.32 12.56 -17.24
N ALA A 165 -8.41 13.28 -17.54
CA ALA A 165 -9.09 13.16 -18.82
C ALA A 165 -8.11 13.45 -19.98
N HIS A 166 -7.29 14.49 -19.84
CA HIS A 166 -6.28 14.85 -20.83
C HIS A 166 -5.15 13.81 -20.96
N PHE A 167 -4.67 13.26 -19.85
CA PHE A 167 -3.66 12.20 -19.83
C PHE A 167 -4.11 11.01 -20.69
N PHE A 168 -5.36 10.57 -20.51
CA PHE A 168 -5.94 9.45 -21.25
C PHE A 168 -6.33 9.78 -22.70
N ASP A 169 -6.18 11.02 -23.19
CA ASP A 169 -6.28 11.31 -24.63
C ASP A 169 -5.14 10.64 -25.42
N SER A 170 -4.02 10.35 -24.76
CA SER A 170 -2.79 9.82 -25.41
C SER A 170 -2.15 8.61 -24.71
N HIS A 171 -2.70 8.16 -23.58
CA HIS A 171 -2.19 7.02 -22.81
C HIS A 171 -3.30 5.99 -22.58
N ASP A 172 -2.94 4.71 -22.50
CA ASP A 172 -3.88 3.61 -22.23
C ASP A 172 -3.87 3.15 -20.76
N ALA A 173 -2.89 3.61 -19.97
CA ALA A 173 -2.73 3.28 -18.56
C ALA A 173 -1.87 4.34 -17.88
N VAL A 174 -2.05 4.52 -16.58
CA VAL A 174 -0.99 5.07 -15.72
C VAL A 174 0.03 3.96 -15.49
N ASP A 175 1.32 4.29 -15.52
CA ASP A 175 2.41 3.41 -15.07
C ASP A 175 3.35 4.26 -14.23
N MET A 176 3.19 4.17 -12.91
CA MET A 176 4.01 4.92 -11.96
C MET A 176 5.47 4.51 -12.11
N PRO A 177 6.42 5.45 -11.97
CA PRO A 177 7.84 5.12 -12.12
C PRO A 177 8.30 4.10 -11.08
N VAL A 178 9.21 3.21 -11.47
CA VAL A 178 9.90 2.32 -10.52
C VAL A 178 10.55 3.13 -9.41
N GLY A 179 10.43 2.68 -8.16
CA GLY A 179 10.85 3.42 -6.97
C GLY A 179 9.79 4.37 -6.40
N SER A 180 8.61 4.49 -7.03
CA SER A 180 7.45 5.13 -6.42
C SER A 180 7.07 4.42 -5.12
N ILE A 181 6.85 5.17 -4.05
CA ILE A 181 6.36 4.64 -2.76
C ILE A 181 5.13 5.44 -2.35
N GLU A 182 4.10 4.73 -1.91
CA GLU A 182 2.95 5.29 -1.21
C GLU A 182 2.79 4.58 0.14
N LEU A 183 2.43 5.35 1.16
CA LEU A 183 2.23 4.89 2.52
C LEU A 183 0.90 5.40 3.02
N LYS A 184 0.16 4.54 3.72
CA LYS A 184 -1.02 4.92 4.48
C LYS A 184 -0.79 4.63 5.95
N ALA A 185 -0.67 5.65 6.78
CA ALA A 185 -0.51 5.53 8.23
C ALA A 185 -1.86 5.54 8.94
N SER A 186 -1.94 4.82 10.05
CA SER A 186 -3.10 4.77 10.94
C SER A 186 -2.70 5.28 12.33
N TRP A 187 -3.43 6.28 12.81
CA TRP A 187 -3.18 7.00 14.04
C TRP A 187 -4.38 6.91 14.96
N LEU A 188 -4.18 6.88 16.27
CA LEU A 188 -5.26 7.03 17.25
C LEU A 188 -4.89 8.09 18.28
N GLN A 189 -5.79 9.05 18.51
CA GLN A 189 -5.54 10.13 19.47
C GLN A 189 -5.41 9.59 20.89
N VAL A 190 -4.35 10.01 21.59
CA VAL A 190 -4.14 9.69 23.00
C VAL A 190 -5.00 10.61 23.85
N THR A 191 -5.89 10.02 24.64
CA THR A 191 -6.76 10.71 25.60
C THR A 191 -6.80 9.95 26.92
N GLU A 192 -7.41 10.51 27.97
CA GLU A 192 -7.59 9.81 29.25
C GLU A 192 -8.38 8.50 29.10
N GLY A 193 -9.40 8.49 28.22
CA GLY A 193 -10.22 7.31 27.94
C GLY A 193 -9.63 6.35 26.89
N SER A 194 -8.59 6.76 26.17
CA SER A 194 -7.91 5.96 25.16
C SER A 194 -6.40 6.24 25.21
N PRO A 195 -5.70 5.70 26.23
CA PRO A 195 -4.26 5.87 26.34
C PRO A 195 -3.53 5.08 25.26
N ALA A 196 -2.30 5.48 24.94
CA ALA A 196 -1.42 4.67 24.11
C ALA A 196 -1.09 3.34 24.82
N PRO A 197 -1.13 2.19 24.12
CA PRO A 197 -0.62 0.94 24.66
C PRO A 197 0.86 1.04 25.05
N GLU A 198 1.28 0.23 26.03
CA GLU A 198 2.69 0.15 26.42
C GLU A 198 3.56 -0.26 25.22
N GLY A 199 4.65 0.47 24.96
CA GLY A 199 5.56 0.22 23.84
C GLY A 199 5.10 0.78 22.49
N ALA A 200 3.88 1.29 22.36
CA ALA A 200 3.44 1.96 21.14
C ALA A 200 4.16 3.29 20.94
N LEU A 201 4.52 3.62 19.70
CA LEU A 201 5.15 4.91 19.40
C LEU A 201 4.11 6.02 19.43
N THR A 202 4.42 7.10 20.14
CA THR A 202 3.56 8.28 20.25
C THR A 202 4.17 9.47 19.53
N TYR A 203 3.34 10.31 18.93
CA TYR A 203 3.74 11.44 18.12
C TYR A 203 2.96 12.66 18.56
N ARG A 204 3.62 13.81 18.66
CA ARG A 204 2.97 15.07 18.98
C ARG A 204 2.72 15.85 17.69
N PHE A 205 1.46 16.17 17.44
CA PHE A 205 1.02 17.10 16.42
C PHE A 205 0.41 18.33 17.10
N GLU A 206 0.17 19.40 16.35
CA GLU A 206 -0.52 20.61 16.84
C GLU A 206 -1.91 20.30 17.45
N GLY A 207 -2.58 19.25 16.94
CA GLY A 207 -3.89 18.78 17.43
C GLY A 207 -3.85 17.87 18.66
N GLY A 208 -2.66 17.52 19.16
CA GLY A 208 -2.48 16.66 20.33
C GLY A 208 -1.51 15.50 20.11
N THR A 209 -1.47 14.58 21.06
CA THR A 209 -0.65 13.37 20.98
C THR A 209 -1.46 12.24 20.34
N TYR A 210 -0.83 11.50 19.43
CA TYR A 210 -1.42 10.34 18.76
C TYR A 210 -0.46 9.16 18.90
N TRP A 211 -0.97 7.95 19.04
CA TRP A 211 -0.15 6.76 18.92
C TRP A 211 -0.32 6.14 17.54
N TRP A 212 0.78 5.60 17.03
CA TRP A 212 0.85 5.05 15.69
C TRP A 212 0.45 3.58 15.72
N ARG A 213 -0.68 3.23 15.08
CA ARG A 213 -1.22 1.87 15.09
C ARG A 213 -0.53 0.95 14.08
N GLY A 214 -0.02 1.54 13.00
CA GLY A 214 0.52 0.80 11.88
C GLY A 214 0.46 1.58 10.58
N LEU A 215 0.87 0.94 9.50
CA LEU A 215 0.82 1.50 8.16
C LEU A 215 0.69 0.40 7.09
N HIS A 216 0.28 0.82 5.91
CA HIS A 216 0.54 0.11 4.66
C HIS A 216 1.71 0.78 3.95
N ILE A 217 2.63 0.00 3.39
CA ILE A 217 3.63 0.46 2.42
C ILE A 217 3.36 -0.26 1.11
N MET A 218 3.28 0.52 0.03
CA MET A 218 3.35 0.00 -1.32
C MET A 218 4.50 0.64 -2.09
N ALA A 219 5.26 -0.16 -2.82
CA ALA A 219 6.38 0.29 -3.63
C ALA A 219 6.32 -0.29 -5.04
N LYS A 220 6.48 0.55 -6.06
CA LYS A 220 6.60 0.12 -7.46
C LYS A 220 8.00 -0.44 -7.66
N ILE A 221 8.11 -1.74 -7.85
CA ILE A 221 9.40 -2.42 -7.97
C ILE A 221 9.79 -2.62 -9.44
N ARG A 222 8.81 -2.83 -10.32
CA ARG A 222 9.02 -2.89 -11.78
C ARG A 222 7.76 -2.50 -12.54
N SER A 223 7.91 -2.01 -13.77
CA SER A 223 6.80 -1.87 -14.71
C SER A 223 6.35 -3.22 -15.26
N LEU A 224 5.09 -3.31 -15.65
CA LEU A 224 4.60 -4.44 -16.46
C LEU A 224 4.99 -4.21 -17.92
N GLU A 225 5.14 -5.30 -18.67
CA GLU A 225 5.30 -5.22 -20.14
C GLU A 225 4.09 -4.57 -20.80
N VAL A 226 2.89 -4.87 -20.28
CA VAL A 226 1.62 -4.26 -20.70
C VAL A 226 0.93 -3.66 -19.46
N PRO A 227 1.15 -2.38 -19.13
CA PRO A 227 0.56 -1.75 -17.95
C PRO A 227 -0.97 -1.77 -17.92
N GLY A 228 -1.63 -1.81 -19.09
CA GLY A 228 -3.08 -1.92 -19.20
C GLY A 228 -3.68 -3.23 -18.63
N ASP A 229 -2.87 -4.29 -18.54
CA ASP A 229 -3.34 -5.62 -18.09
C ASP A 229 -3.29 -5.79 -16.56
N ILE A 230 -2.92 -4.75 -15.82
CA ILE A 230 -2.71 -4.80 -14.37
C ILE A 230 -3.92 -5.30 -13.58
N PHE A 231 -5.13 -5.14 -14.12
CA PHE A 231 -6.35 -5.68 -13.52
C PHE A 231 -6.33 -7.20 -13.42
N TYR A 232 -5.74 -7.86 -14.42
CA TYR A 232 -5.92 -9.29 -14.69
C TYR A 232 -4.60 -10.06 -14.60
N SER A 233 -3.49 -9.35 -14.44
CA SER A 233 -2.16 -9.93 -14.43
C SER A 233 -1.75 -10.35 -13.02
N GLU A 234 -1.34 -11.61 -12.89
CA GLU A 234 -0.63 -12.10 -11.70
C GLU A 234 0.86 -11.72 -11.71
N ALA A 235 1.34 -11.07 -12.78
CA ALA A 235 2.70 -10.58 -12.84
C ALA A 235 2.86 -9.41 -11.84
N PRO A 236 3.77 -9.52 -10.87
CA PRO A 236 3.92 -8.47 -9.87
C PRO A 236 4.54 -7.20 -10.48
N SER A 237 4.06 -6.04 -10.02
CA SER A 237 4.63 -4.71 -10.35
C SER A 237 4.78 -3.83 -9.10
N TRP A 238 3.82 -3.96 -8.18
CA TRP A 238 3.84 -3.37 -6.85
C TRP A 238 4.09 -4.41 -5.77
N PHE A 239 4.93 -4.05 -4.82
CA PHE A 239 5.08 -4.77 -3.55
C PHE A 239 4.24 -4.09 -2.48
N TRP A 240 3.47 -4.86 -1.72
CA TRP A 240 2.68 -4.39 -0.59
C TRP A 240 3.12 -5.07 0.71
N ALA A 241 3.23 -4.30 1.79
CA ALA A 241 3.33 -4.83 3.14
C ALA A 241 2.50 -3.99 4.11
N THR A 242 1.85 -4.67 5.06
CA THR A 242 1.11 -4.03 6.15
C THR A 242 1.85 -4.25 7.44
N PHE A 243 2.26 -3.18 8.12
CA PHE A 243 2.86 -3.22 9.45
C PHE A 243 1.86 -2.75 10.48
N GLU A 244 1.78 -3.43 11.61
CA GLU A 244 1.00 -2.96 12.75
C GLU A 244 1.76 -3.15 14.06
N PHE A 245 1.40 -2.32 15.03
CA PHE A 245 1.81 -2.49 16.42
C PHE A 245 1.42 -3.89 16.91
N THR A 246 2.37 -4.61 17.50
CA THR A 246 2.24 -6.04 17.77
C THR A 246 1.16 -6.38 18.80
N ASP A 247 0.96 -5.47 19.75
CA ASP A 247 -0.04 -5.62 20.80
C ASP A 247 -1.35 -4.88 20.48
N ASN A 248 -1.59 -4.54 19.20
CA ASN A 248 -2.94 -4.18 18.75
C ASN A 248 -3.91 -5.33 19.08
N PRO A 249 -5.07 -5.05 19.71
CA PRO A 249 -6.03 -6.09 20.07
C PRO A 249 -6.46 -6.97 18.89
N GLY A 250 -6.14 -8.26 18.96
CA GLY A 250 -6.51 -9.25 17.94
C GLY A 250 -5.57 -9.33 16.73
N ALA A 251 -4.58 -8.45 16.60
CA ALA A 251 -3.60 -8.50 15.50
C ALA A 251 -2.86 -9.85 15.45
N ARG A 252 -2.48 -10.39 16.61
CA ARG A 252 -1.88 -11.74 16.73
C ARG A 252 -2.79 -12.83 16.18
N HIS A 253 -4.07 -12.82 16.57
CA HIS A 253 -5.07 -13.80 16.09
C HIS A 253 -5.18 -13.76 14.56
N VAL A 254 -5.32 -12.56 13.98
CA VAL A 254 -5.41 -12.37 12.52
C VAL A 254 -4.14 -12.88 11.84
N ARG A 255 -2.96 -12.50 12.32
CA ARG A 255 -1.65 -12.91 11.78
C ARG A 255 -1.42 -14.42 11.81
N ASP A 256 -1.88 -15.09 12.85
CA ASP A 256 -1.57 -16.49 13.10
C ASP A 256 -2.64 -17.43 12.49
N SER A 257 -3.84 -16.93 12.20
CA SER A 257 -4.96 -17.77 11.72
C SER A 257 -5.61 -17.36 10.41
N LEU A 258 -5.50 -16.10 9.97
CA LEU A 258 -6.27 -15.58 8.84
C LEU A 258 -5.41 -15.03 7.68
N ILE A 259 -4.13 -14.74 7.90
CA ILE A 259 -3.22 -14.24 6.85
C ILE A 259 -2.46 -15.39 6.18
N THR A 260 -2.50 -15.42 4.84
CA THR A 260 -1.89 -16.51 4.05
C THR A 260 -0.50 -16.18 3.50
N GLN A 261 -0.07 -14.93 3.52
CA GLN A 261 1.19 -14.47 2.93
C GLN A 261 2.16 -13.88 3.96
N ARG A 262 2.40 -14.62 5.04
CA ARG A 262 3.28 -14.21 6.14
C ARG A 262 4.35 -15.27 6.40
N ALA A 263 5.60 -14.84 6.53
CA ALA A 263 6.70 -15.68 7.04
C ALA A 263 7.51 -14.89 8.08
N PRO A 264 7.19 -15.02 9.38
CA PRO A 264 7.87 -14.26 10.44
C PRO A 264 9.37 -14.50 10.43
N LEU A 265 10.16 -13.45 10.63
CA LEU A 265 11.61 -13.55 10.73
C LEU A 265 12.04 -13.73 12.20
N PRO A 266 13.17 -14.40 12.45
CA PRO A 266 13.79 -14.41 13.77
C PRO A 266 14.13 -12.98 14.24
N GLN A 267 13.99 -12.72 15.55
CA GLN A 267 14.25 -11.39 16.10
C GLN A 267 15.67 -10.87 15.85
N ALA A 268 16.68 -11.74 15.87
CA ALA A 268 18.06 -11.37 15.55
C ALA A 268 18.20 -10.86 14.10
N GLU A 269 17.41 -11.41 13.17
CA GLU A 269 17.42 -10.98 11.77
C GLU A 269 16.73 -9.63 11.60
N ILE A 270 15.61 -9.41 12.30
CA ILE A 270 14.92 -8.11 12.34
C ILE A 270 15.85 -7.05 12.92
N ALA A 271 16.50 -7.34 14.06
CA ALA A 271 17.45 -6.44 14.69
C ALA A 271 18.59 -6.04 13.74
N ALA A 272 19.17 -6.99 13.00
CA ALA A 272 20.22 -6.72 12.02
C ALA A 272 19.73 -5.81 10.87
N ILE A 273 18.50 -5.98 10.39
CA ILE A 273 17.92 -5.12 9.34
C ILE A 273 17.70 -3.70 9.88
N LEU A 274 17.14 -3.57 11.09
CA LEU A 274 16.91 -2.27 11.72
C LEU A 274 18.24 -1.56 12.03
N GLU A 275 19.27 -2.29 12.44
CA GLU A 275 20.62 -1.76 12.66
C GLU A 275 21.24 -1.26 11.35
N ALA A 276 21.21 -2.07 10.29
CA ALA A 276 21.70 -1.67 8.96
C ALA A 276 20.92 -0.51 8.34
N GLY A 277 19.63 -0.38 8.68
CA GLY A 277 18.78 0.75 8.32
C GLY A 277 18.98 2.00 9.17
N GLY A 278 19.79 1.93 10.23
CA GLY A 278 20.02 3.05 11.15
C GLY A 278 18.82 3.40 12.03
N VAL A 279 17.92 2.44 12.27
CA VAL A 279 16.65 2.63 13.00
C VAL A 279 16.48 1.70 14.21
N ALA A 280 17.51 0.93 14.56
CA ALA A 280 17.49 0.08 15.75
C ALA A 280 17.33 0.90 17.05
N GLY A 281 16.54 0.38 17.99
CA GLY A 281 16.28 1.01 19.28
C GLY A 281 15.29 2.18 19.25
N MET A 282 14.70 2.49 18.08
CA MET A 282 13.70 3.54 17.94
C MET A 282 12.28 3.08 18.34
N GLY A 283 12.12 1.84 18.80
CA GLY A 283 10.82 1.24 19.17
C GLY A 283 10.06 0.64 17.98
N LEU A 284 10.66 0.65 16.80
CA LEU A 284 10.13 -0.01 15.59
C LEU A 284 10.04 -1.52 15.74
N GLU A 285 10.79 -2.11 16.67
CA GLU A 285 10.74 -3.52 17.07
C GLU A 285 9.36 -3.94 17.61
N ALA A 286 8.57 -2.97 18.09
CA ALA A 286 7.22 -3.22 18.58
C ALA A 286 6.20 -3.43 17.45
N TYR A 287 6.58 -3.17 16.19
CA TYR A 287 5.73 -3.35 15.02
C TYR A 287 6.11 -4.63 14.30
N ALA A 288 5.17 -5.23 13.59
CA ALA A 288 5.46 -6.37 12.76
C ALA A 288 4.61 -6.36 11.49
N PRO A 289 5.15 -6.89 10.38
CA PRO A 289 4.36 -7.09 9.18
C PRO A 289 3.30 -8.17 9.40
N ASN A 290 2.04 -7.84 9.08
CA ASN A 290 0.95 -8.81 8.98
C ASN A 290 1.24 -9.82 7.88
N GLY A 291 1.82 -9.37 6.77
CA GLY A 291 2.19 -10.18 5.61
C GLY A 291 2.59 -9.29 4.44
N THR A 292 2.76 -9.92 3.27
CA THR A 292 3.14 -9.27 2.03
C THR A 292 2.19 -9.64 0.91
N GLN A 293 1.97 -8.75 -0.06
CA GLN A 293 1.14 -9.03 -1.23
C GLN A 293 1.75 -8.41 -2.47
N ILE A 294 1.91 -9.21 -3.53
CA ILE A 294 2.55 -8.79 -4.78
C ILE A 294 1.70 -9.13 -6.01
N ARG A 295 0.60 -9.84 -5.80
CA ARG A 295 -0.25 -10.44 -6.81
C ARG A 295 -1.62 -10.75 -6.21
N PHE A 296 -2.57 -11.23 -7.02
CA PHE A 296 -3.95 -11.43 -6.57
C PHE A 296 -4.15 -12.77 -5.85
N THR A 297 -3.43 -13.81 -6.27
CA THR A 297 -3.56 -15.16 -5.70
C THR A 297 -2.23 -15.75 -5.23
N ALA A 298 -2.28 -16.64 -4.24
CA ALA A 298 -1.11 -17.34 -3.74
C ALA A 298 -0.43 -18.12 -4.88
N GLY A 299 0.87 -17.87 -5.05
CA GLY A 299 1.67 -18.45 -6.14
C GLY A 299 1.29 -17.98 -7.55
N GLY A 300 0.33 -17.05 -7.71
CA GLY A 300 -0.11 -16.55 -9.02
C GLY A 300 -0.86 -17.59 -9.85
N THR A 301 -1.53 -18.53 -9.18
CA THR A 301 -2.21 -19.67 -9.81
C THR A 301 -3.66 -19.40 -10.20
N GLY A 302 -4.23 -18.30 -9.72
CA GLY A 302 -5.66 -17.99 -9.83
C GLY A 302 -6.56 -18.73 -8.82
N ALA A 303 -6.00 -19.60 -7.96
CA ALA A 303 -6.80 -20.51 -7.13
C ALA A 303 -7.15 -19.94 -5.74
N GLU A 304 -6.14 -19.51 -4.97
CA GLU A 304 -6.32 -19.06 -3.59
C GLU A 304 -6.05 -17.56 -3.48
N PRO A 305 -7.06 -16.73 -3.14
CA PRO A 305 -6.85 -15.30 -2.95
C PRO A 305 -5.78 -14.98 -1.91
N VAL A 306 -4.94 -13.98 -2.18
CA VAL A 306 -4.13 -13.37 -1.13
C VAL A 306 -5.01 -12.48 -0.27
N ILE A 307 -5.04 -12.78 1.02
CA ILE A 307 -5.71 -11.98 2.04
C ILE A 307 -4.65 -11.26 2.87
N LEU A 308 -4.73 -9.92 2.89
CA LEU A 308 -3.84 -9.02 3.61
C LEU A 308 -4.56 -7.69 3.86
N GLY A 309 -4.42 -7.16 5.07
CA GLY A 309 -4.97 -5.88 5.49
C GLY A 309 -4.55 -5.55 6.91
N HIS A 310 -5.09 -4.45 7.45
CA HIS A 310 -4.86 -3.98 8.80
C HIS A 310 -6.14 -4.08 9.65
N THR A 311 -6.02 -4.59 10.87
CA THR A 311 -7.13 -4.82 11.83
C THR A 311 -7.96 -3.60 12.17
N ASP A 312 -7.42 -2.39 12.02
CA ASP A 312 -8.03 -1.14 12.48
C ASP A 312 -8.06 -0.04 11.40
N MET A 313 -7.55 -0.33 10.20
CA MET A 313 -7.51 0.63 9.08
C MET A 313 -8.56 0.33 8.01
N GLU A 314 -9.02 -0.92 7.89
CA GLU A 314 -10.16 -1.25 7.05
C GLU A 314 -11.36 -1.60 7.93
N ASP A 315 -12.40 -0.78 7.88
CA ASP A 315 -13.71 -1.05 8.52
C ASP A 315 -14.39 -2.32 7.99
N PHE A 316 -13.96 -2.82 6.83
CA PHE A 316 -14.41 -4.06 6.20
C PHE A 316 -13.43 -5.24 6.35
N ALA A 317 -12.39 -5.13 7.18
CA ALA A 317 -11.28 -6.09 7.13
C ALA A 317 -11.69 -7.54 7.48
N GLY A 318 -12.58 -7.73 8.45
CA GLY A 318 -13.00 -9.06 8.92
C GLY A 318 -14.39 -9.10 9.57
N GLY A 319 -14.86 -10.33 9.86
CA GLY A 319 -16.18 -10.60 10.44
C GLY A 319 -16.15 -11.76 11.45
N PRO A 320 -17.22 -11.98 12.26
CA PRO A 320 -18.61 -11.58 12.00
C PRO A 320 -19.01 -10.18 12.47
N ASN A 321 -18.22 -9.51 13.32
CA ASN A 321 -18.37 -8.09 13.64
C ASN A 321 -17.05 -7.39 13.28
N THR A 322 -17.06 -6.13 12.87
CA THR A 322 -15.85 -5.41 12.42
C THR A 322 -15.08 -4.74 13.55
N ALA A 323 -15.59 -4.78 14.79
CA ALA A 323 -15.03 -4.03 15.91
C ALA A 323 -14.03 -4.83 16.77
N GLN A 324 -13.99 -6.15 16.66
CA GLN A 324 -13.21 -7.00 17.56
C GLN A 324 -12.41 -8.06 16.79
N PRO A 325 -11.21 -7.70 16.30
CA PRO A 325 -10.38 -8.58 15.48
C PRO A 325 -10.04 -9.93 16.14
N ALA A 326 -9.99 -9.97 17.48
CA ALA A 326 -9.72 -11.19 18.24
C ALA A 326 -10.80 -12.28 18.10
N TYR A 327 -12.01 -11.94 17.62
CA TYR A 327 -13.10 -12.90 17.40
C TYR A 327 -13.38 -13.16 15.92
N TRP A 328 -12.56 -12.61 15.02
CA TRP A 328 -12.78 -12.80 13.60
C TRP A 328 -12.56 -14.25 13.20
N THR A 329 -13.46 -14.78 12.39
CA THR A 329 -13.31 -16.10 11.78
C THR A 329 -13.02 -16.01 10.29
N THR A 330 -13.20 -14.82 9.71
CA THR A 330 -12.87 -14.51 8.33
C THR A 330 -12.18 -13.17 8.25
N PHE A 331 -11.25 -13.07 7.30
CA PHE A 331 -10.56 -11.85 6.93
C PHE A 331 -10.68 -11.71 5.41
N GLN A 332 -11.20 -10.58 4.95
CA GLN A 332 -11.59 -10.38 3.55
C GLN A 332 -10.87 -9.20 2.90
N SER A 333 -9.94 -8.57 3.61
CA SER A 333 -9.12 -7.50 3.03
C SER A 333 -8.11 -8.07 2.03
N SER A 334 -8.06 -7.49 0.85
CA SER A 334 -7.02 -7.75 -0.15
C SER A 334 -6.62 -6.42 -0.74
N CYS A 335 -5.58 -5.82 -0.17
CA CYS A 335 -5.13 -4.49 -0.57
C CYS A 335 -4.81 -4.41 -2.06
N HIS A 336 -4.15 -5.42 -2.63
CA HIS A 336 -3.79 -5.45 -4.04
C HIS A 336 -5.03 -5.57 -4.94
N ALA A 337 -5.95 -6.50 -4.67
CA ALA A 337 -7.18 -6.62 -5.46
C ALA A 337 -8.05 -5.36 -5.36
N CYS A 338 -8.17 -4.77 -4.17
CA CYS A 338 -8.88 -3.52 -3.95
C CYS A 338 -8.23 -2.35 -4.69
N HIS A 339 -6.92 -2.20 -4.64
CA HIS A 339 -6.22 -1.10 -5.30
C HIS A 339 -6.16 -1.27 -6.82
N ALA A 340 -6.14 -2.50 -7.34
CA ALA A 340 -6.19 -2.74 -8.78
C ALA A 340 -7.47 -2.20 -9.43
N THR A 341 -8.58 -2.06 -8.69
CA THR A 341 -9.81 -1.46 -9.24
C THR A 341 -9.80 0.07 -9.32
N ALA A 342 -8.72 0.73 -8.87
CA ALA A 342 -8.50 2.15 -9.14
C ALA A 342 -8.33 2.37 -10.65
N ALA A 343 -9.41 2.81 -11.30
CA ALA A 343 -9.47 2.91 -12.75
C ALA A 343 -10.34 4.08 -13.22
N TYR A 344 -10.09 4.55 -14.44
CA TYR A 344 -10.79 5.64 -15.08
C TYR A 344 -11.28 5.25 -16.47
N ASN A 345 -12.53 5.52 -16.78
CA ASN A 345 -13.08 5.33 -18.11
C ASN A 345 -13.04 6.68 -18.87
N PRO A 346 -12.22 6.80 -19.93
CA PRO A 346 -12.07 8.06 -20.67
C PRO A 346 -13.31 8.44 -21.50
N GLU A 347 -14.10 7.47 -21.96
CA GLU A 347 -15.32 7.73 -22.73
C GLU A 347 -16.42 8.35 -21.86
N THR A 348 -16.65 7.75 -20.69
CA THR A 348 -17.69 8.21 -19.76
C THR A 348 -17.19 9.25 -18.76
N ARG A 349 -15.87 9.46 -18.70
CA ARG A 349 -15.16 10.32 -17.73
C ARG A 349 -15.47 9.97 -16.28
N ALA A 350 -15.66 8.69 -16.01
CA ALA A 350 -16.03 8.16 -14.70
C ALA A 350 -14.90 7.33 -14.09
N PHE A 351 -14.76 7.40 -12.76
CA PHE A 351 -13.93 6.46 -12.01
C PHE A 351 -14.72 5.18 -11.73
N PHE A 352 -14.01 4.05 -11.67
CA PHE A 352 -14.65 2.80 -11.29
C PHE A 352 -15.13 2.89 -9.83
N PRO A 353 -16.34 2.40 -9.50
CA PRO A 353 -16.86 2.50 -8.14
C PRO A 353 -15.97 1.76 -7.14
N PHE A 354 -15.79 2.33 -5.93
CA PHE A 354 -15.01 1.68 -4.89
C PHE A 354 -15.54 0.28 -4.58
N SER A 355 -14.62 -0.67 -4.52
CA SER A 355 -14.92 -2.07 -4.29
C SER A 355 -13.83 -2.75 -3.48
N VAL A 356 -14.18 -3.87 -2.85
CA VAL A 356 -13.30 -4.66 -1.97
C VAL A 356 -13.22 -6.11 -2.46
N PRO A 357 -12.77 -6.35 -3.72
CA PRO A 357 -12.59 -7.71 -4.21
C PRO A 357 -11.46 -8.42 -3.48
N THR A 358 -11.49 -9.74 -3.61
CA THR A 358 -10.40 -10.64 -3.24
C THR A 358 -10.11 -11.58 -4.39
N GLY A 359 -8.84 -11.89 -4.64
CA GLY A 359 -8.44 -12.80 -5.72
C GLY A 359 -8.31 -12.11 -7.07
N ALA A 360 -8.07 -12.91 -8.10
CA ALA A 360 -7.87 -12.41 -9.47
C ALA A 360 -9.13 -11.71 -9.98
N LEU A 361 -8.96 -10.58 -10.64
CA LEU A 361 -10.06 -9.88 -11.30
C LEU A 361 -10.16 -10.34 -12.76
N ASP A 362 -11.31 -10.08 -13.36
CA ASP A 362 -11.57 -10.32 -14.78
C ASP A 362 -12.42 -9.17 -15.36
N PRO A 363 -12.51 -9.03 -16.70
CA PRO A 363 -13.28 -7.95 -17.32
C PRO A 363 -14.77 -7.90 -16.92
N GLY A 364 -15.35 -9.00 -16.47
CA GLY A 364 -16.71 -9.13 -15.96
C GLY A 364 -16.88 -8.72 -14.49
N TYR A 365 -15.80 -8.45 -13.76
CA TYR A 365 -15.89 -7.90 -12.41
C TYR A 365 -16.63 -6.57 -12.43
N ASN A 366 -17.60 -6.41 -11.53
CA ASN A 366 -18.52 -5.28 -11.56
C ASN A 366 -18.89 -4.75 -10.18
N LYS A 367 -19.30 -3.48 -10.17
CA LYS A 367 -19.76 -2.78 -8.98
C LYS A 367 -20.82 -1.73 -9.37
N PRO A 368 -21.94 -1.60 -8.63
CA PRO A 368 -22.86 -0.49 -8.82
C PRO A 368 -22.21 0.83 -8.40
N ASP A 369 -22.42 1.88 -9.18
CA ASP A 369 -22.06 3.24 -8.81
C ASP A 369 -23.06 3.85 -7.80
N ALA A 370 -22.84 5.11 -7.40
CA ALA A 370 -23.70 5.82 -6.45
C ALA A 370 -25.16 6.00 -6.94
N LYS A 371 -25.44 5.79 -8.23
CA LYS A 371 -26.79 5.82 -8.83
C LYS A 371 -27.38 4.42 -9.01
N GLY A 372 -26.67 3.38 -8.58
CA GLY A 372 -27.05 1.98 -8.76
C GLY A 372 -26.80 1.41 -10.15
N VAL A 373 -26.08 2.13 -11.02
CA VAL A 373 -25.74 1.63 -12.37
C VAL A 373 -24.55 0.69 -12.23
N VAL A 374 -24.70 -0.54 -12.72
CA VAL A 374 -23.64 -1.56 -12.68
C VAL A 374 -22.56 -1.21 -13.70
N GLN A 375 -21.36 -0.95 -13.19
CA GLN A 375 -20.15 -0.71 -13.97
C GLN A 375 -19.30 -1.99 -13.99
N TYR A 376 -18.75 -2.36 -15.14
CA TYR A 376 -17.86 -3.51 -15.30
C TYR A 376 -16.45 -3.02 -15.64
N LEU A 377 -15.40 -3.63 -15.06
CA LEU A 377 -14.02 -3.23 -15.36
C LEU A 377 -13.70 -3.28 -16.85
N GLY A 378 -14.24 -4.28 -17.56
CA GLY A 378 -14.08 -4.43 -19.01
C GLY A 378 -14.79 -3.36 -19.86
N GLN A 379 -15.55 -2.43 -19.29
CA GLN A 379 -16.24 -1.36 -20.04
C GLN A 379 -15.31 -0.20 -20.43
N GLY A 380 -14.06 -0.48 -20.77
CA GLY A 380 -13.08 0.53 -21.18
C GLY A 380 -12.47 1.32 -20.02
N TYR A 381 -12.56 0.81 -18.78
CA TYR A 381 -11.78 1.37 -17.68
C TYR A 381 -10.29 1.11 -17.91
N ARG A 382 -9.49 2.14 -17.70
CA ARG A 382 -8.03 2.13 -17.80
C ARG A 382 -7.43 2.26 -16.40
N PRO A 383 -6.36 1.52 -16.09
CA PRO A 383 -5.84 1.47 -14.73
C PRO A 383 -5.15 2.76 -14.33
N LEU A 384 -5.27 3.08 -13.05
CA LEU A 384 -4.55 4.15 -12.35
C LEU A 384 -3.37 3.59 -11.55
N ASP A 385 -2.85 2.41 -11.93
CA ASP A 385 -1.68 1.76 -11.32
C ASP A 385 -1.71 1.67 -9.79
N PHE A 386 -2.81 1.13 -9.24
CA PHE A 386 -3.05 0.99 -7.79
C PHE A 386 -3.25 2.32 -7.02
N MET A 387 -3.26 3.48 -7.69
CA MET A 387 -3.32 4.80 -7.04
C MET A 387 -4.77 5.27 -6.77
N TRP A 388 -5.39 4.74 -5.72
CA TRP A 388 -6.70 5.20 -5.23
C TRP A 388 -6.78 6.71 -4.91
N PRO A 389 -5.73 7.39 -4.42
CA PRO A 389 -5.80 8.84 -4.19
C PRO A 389 -6.18 9.63 -5.44
N ILE A 390 -5.77 9.19 -6.63
CA ILE A 390 -6.19 9.80 -7.90
C ILE A 390 -7.72 9.78 -8.02
N ALA A 391 -8.33 8.60 -7.86
CA ALA A 391 -9.78 8.45 -8.01
C ALA A 391 -10.58 9.12 -6.87
N PHE A 392 -10.02 9.20 -5.65
CA PHE A 392 -10.74 9.76 -4.50
C PHE A 392 -10.58 11.26 -4.31
N GLN A 393 -9.42 11.82 -4.65
CA GLN A 393 -9.08 13.20 -4.31
C GLN A 393 -9.19 14.16 -5.49
N THR A 394 -9.13 13.67 -6.73
CA THR A 394 -9.30 14.56 -7.88
C THR A 394 -10.75 15.04 -7.99
N LYS A 395 -10.91 16.37 -7.89
CA LYS A 395 -12.20 17.06 -8.01
C LYS A 395 -12.44 17.55 -9.44
#